data_AF-A0A396S2I4-F1
#
_entry.id   AF-A0A396S2I4-F1
#
_cell.length_a   1.000
_cell.length_b   1.000
_cell.length_c   1.000
_cell.angle_alpha   90.00
_cell.angle_beta   90.00
_cell.angle_gamma   90.00
#
_symmetry.space_group_name_H-M   'P 1'
#
loop_
_entity.id
_entity.type
_entity.pdbx_description
1 polymer ?
#
loop_
_entity_poly.entity_id
_entity_poly.type
_entity_poly.pdbx_seq_one_letter_code
_entity_poly.pdbx_strand_id
1 'polypeptide(L)'
;MPIAIVILVAAIGLAAYLSKNKERKKKFTIWGIAAILLIAPLLSWIAGILFGMEEGDGFVGFTVMLYSFVLLEVIGFILLYFGIFKRMRR
;
A
#
# COMPACT_ATOMS: atom_id res chain seq x y z
N MET A 1 -17.24 -2.14 1.37
CA MET A 1 -16.06 -2.45 2.21
C MET A 1 -15.56 -3.89 2.11
N PRO A 2 -16.39 -4.96 2.22
CA PRO A 2 -15.88 -6.34 2.25
C PRO A 2 -15.05 -6.74 1.03
N ILE A 3 -15.50 -6.33 -0.17
CA ILE A 3 -14.78 -6.59 -1.43
C ILE A 3 -13.39 -5.94 -1.41
N ALA A 4 -13.28 -4.69 -0.95
CA ALA A 4 -11.98 -4.00 -0.89
C ALA A 4 -11.02 -4.65 0.10
N ILE A 5 -11.52 -5.18 1.22
CA ILE A 5 -10.72 -5.97 2.16
C ILE A 5 -10.22 -7.25 1.49
N VAL A 6 -11.08 -7.98 0.76
CA VAL A 6 -10.69 -9.19 0.03
C VAL A 6 -9.62 -8.87 -1.02
N ILE A 7 -9.79 -7.79 -1.80
CA ILE A 7 -8.81 -7.36 -2.79
C ILE A 7 -7.48 -6.99 -2.12
N LEU A 8 -7.52 -6.26 -0.99
CA LEU A 8 -6.32 -5.88 -0.25
C LEU A 8 -5.56 -7.10 0.27
N VAL A 9 -6.26 -8.06 0.87
CA VAL A 9 -5.66 -9.32 1.35
C VAL A 9 -5.09 -10.12 0.19
N ALA A 10 -5.81 -10.22 -0.93
CA ALA A 10 -5.32 -10.90 -2.13
C ALA A 10 -4.08 -10.21 -2.72
N ALA A 11 -4.04 -8.87 -2.74
CA ALA A 11 -2.89 -8.08 -3.20
C ALA A 11 -1.65 -8.34 -2.32
N ILE A 12 -1.81 -8.34 -1.00
CA ILE A 12 -0.74 -8.65 -0.05
C ILE A 12 -0.26 -10.10 -0.23
N GLY A 13 -1.20 -11.05 -0.33
CA GLY A 13 -0.89 -12.46 -0.55
C GLY A 13 -0.13 -12.69 -1.86
N LEU A 14 -0.56 -12.04 -2.95
CA LEU A 14 0.11 -12.10 -4.24
C LEU A 14 1.51 -11.47 -4.18
N ALA A 15 1.66 -10.29 -3.56
CA ALA A 15 2.96 -9.65 -3.39
C ALA A 15 3.93 -10.52 -2.58
N ALA A 16 3.45 -11.16 -1.52
CA ALA A 16 4.22 -12.10 -0.70
C ALA A 16 4.63 -13.34 -1.50
N TYR A 17 3.70 -13.94 -2.26
CA TYR A 17 3.97 -15.08 -3.14
C TYR A 17 5.02 -14.75 -4.20
N LEU A 18 4.86 -13.63 -4.92
CA LEU A 18 5.79 -13.19 -5.97
C LEU A 18 7.18 -12.84 -5.41
N SER A 19 7.24 -12.37 -4.16
CA SER A 19 8.49 -12.02 -3.47
C SER A 19 9.27 -13.24 -2.94
N LYS A 20 8.64 -14.41 -2.87
CA LYS A 20 9.25 -15.63 -2.35
C LYS A 20 10.46 -16.03 -3.20
N ASN A 21 11.58 -16.35 -2.54
CA ASN A 21 12.84 -16.76 -3.17
C ASN A 21 13.45 -15.71 -4.14
N LYS A 22 12.98 -14.46 -4.12
CA LYS A 22 13.58 -13.39 -4.91
C LYS A 22 14.71 -12.71 -4.14
N GLU A 23 15.70 -12.23 -4.88
CA GLU A 23 16.72 -11.34 -4.33
C GLU A 23 16.08 -10.07 -3.75
N ARG A 24 16.76 -9.43 -2.80
CA ARG A 24 16.25 -8.25 -2.09
C ARG A 24 15.76 -7.16 -3.05
N LYS A 25 16.42 -7.01 -4.21
CA LYS A 25 16.12 -5.97 -5.21
C LYS A 25 14.73 -6.15 -5.80
N LYS A 26 14.44 -7.37 -6.26
CA LYS A 26 13.12 -7.74 -6.76
C LYS A 26 12.04 -7.65 -5.69
N LYS A 27 12.35 -8.00 -4.43
CA LYS A 27 11.40 -7.81 -3.32
C LYS A 27 10.98 -6.35 -3.18
N PHE A 28 11.94 -5.42 -3.17
CA PHE A 28 11.62 -3.98 -3.12
C PHE A 28 10.77 -3.50 -4.30
N THR A 29 11.05 -3.97 -5.51
CA THR A 29 10.22 -3.64 -6.69
C THR A 29 8.79 -4.16 -6.54
N ILE A 30 8.62 -5.43 -6.15
CA ILE A 30 7.30 -6.05 -5.98
C ILE A 30 6.49 -5.33 -4.91
N TRP A 31 7.09 -5.10 -3.74
CA TRP A 31 6.43 -4.41 -2.64
C TRP A 31 6.16 -2.93 -2.94
N GLY A 32 7.05 -2.25 -3.68
CA GLY A 32 6.81 -0.88 -4.14
C GLY A 32 5.62 -0.77 -5.09
N ILE A 33 5.55 -1.65 -6.09
CA ILE A 33 4.40 -1.69 -7.03
C ILE A 33 3.10 -2.04 -6.29
N ALA A 34 3.13 -3.05 -5.42
CA ALA A 34 1.96 -3.44 -4.63
C ALA A 34 1.49 -2.32 -3.70
N ALA A 35 2.45 -1.59 -3.10
CA ALA A 35 2.16 -0.44 -2.25
C ALA A 35 1.44 0.67 -3.02
N ILE A 36 1.99 1.10 -4.16
CA ILE A 36 1.45 2.20 -4.97
C ILE A 36 0.08 1.86 -5.56
N LEU A 37 -0.04 0.70 -6.23
CA LEU A 37 -1.21 0.41 -7.04
C LEU A 37 -2.40 -0.13 -6.25
N LEU A 38 -2.15 -0.81 -5.13
CA LEU A 38 -3.19 -1.58 -4.43
C LEU A 38 -3.28 -1.22 -2.95
N ILE A 39 -2.18 -1.32 -2.21
CA ILE A 39 -2.23 -1.18 -0.74
C ILE A 39 -2.57 0.25 -0.34
N ALA A 40 -1.88 1.26 -0.90
CA ALA A 40 -2.12 2.65 -0.58
C ALA A 40 -3.58 3.07 -0.84
N PRO A 41 -4.15 2.91 -2.05
CA PRO A 41 -5.53 3.34 -2.32
C PRO A 41 -6.57 2.55 -1.51
N LEU A 42 -6.40 1.24 -1.33
CA LEU A 42 -7.39 0.43 -0.61
C LEU A 42 -7.34 0.67 0.89
N LEU A 43 -6.15 0.71 1.50
CA LEU A 43 -6.00 0.88 2.93
C LEU A 43 -6.39 2.29 3.38
N SER A 44 -6.02 3.31 2.62
CA SER A 44 -6.41 4.69 2.93
C SER A 44 -7.92 4.90 2.83
N TRP A 45 -8.56 4.31 1.82
CA TRP A 45 -10.00 4.39 1.64
C TRP A 45 -10.76 3.67 2.75
N ILE A 46 -10.33 2.45 3.11
CA ILE A 46 -10.92 1.71 4.24
C ILE A 46 -10.79 2.54 5.53
N ALA A 47 -9.59 3.08 5.81
CA ALA A 47 -9.39 3.93 6.99
C ALA A 47 -10.30 5.16 6.96
N GLY A 48 -10.37 5.88 5.85
CA GLY A 48 -11.24 7.05 5.71
C GLY A 48 -12.71 6.75 5.99
N ILE A 49 -13.24 5.64 5.47
CA ILE A 49 -14.63 5.24 5.76
C ILE A 49 -14.81 4.92 7.24
N LEU A 50 -13.91 4.14 7.84
CA LEU A 50 -14.05 3.76 9.25
C LEU A 50 -14.06 4.98 10.18
N PHE A 51 -13.08 5.88 10.02
CA PHE A 51 -12.99 7.08 10.85
C PHE A 51 -14.12 8.08 10.56
N GLY A 52 -14.54 8.22 9.30
CA GLY A 52 -15.68 9.09 8.97
C GLY A 52 -17.01 8.56 9.51
N MET A 53 -17.19 7.24 9.58
CA MET A 53 -18.37 6.63 10.20
C MET A 53 -18.35 6.73 11.73
N GLU A 54 -17.18 6.53 12.35
CA GLU A 54 -16.99 6.62 13.79
C GLU A 54 -17.29 8.03 14.30
N GLU A 55 -16.78 9.05 13.60
CA GLU A 55 -16.99 10.45 13.98
C GLU A 55 -18.32 11.03 13.46
N GLY A 56 -18.94 10.39 12.46
CA GLY A 56 -20.11 10.93 11.77
C GLY A 56 -19.82 12.15 10.88
N ASP A 57 -18.54 12.42 10.59
CA ASP A 57 -18.08 13.55 9.77
C ASP A 57 -17.27 13.08 8.56
N GLY A 58 -17.78 13.38 7.37
CA GLY A 58 -17.13 13.08 6.10
C GLY A 58 -15.79 13.81 5.90
N PHE A 59 -15.59 14.98 6.53
CA PHE A 59 -14.30 15.68 6.49
C PHE A 59 -13.21 14.94 7.25
N VAL A 60 -13.54 14.32 8.38
CA VAL A 60 -12.60 13.50 9.14
C VAL A 60 -12.20 12.27 8.33
N GLY A 61 -13.19 11.59 7.74
CA GLY A 61 -12.92 10.45 6.86
C GLY A 61 -12.07 10.82 5.64
N PHE A 62 -12.39 11.94 4.97
CA PHE A 62 -11.60 12.46 3.86
C PHE A 62 -10.16 12.80 4.28
N THR A 63 -10.00 13.46 5.42
CA THR A 63 -8.70 13.85 5.98
C THR A 63 -7.82 12.62 6.24
N VAL A 64 -8.37 11.61 6.91
CA VAL A 64 -7.67 10.35 7.18
C VAL A 64 -7.27 9.66 5.88
N MET A 65 -8.17 9.58 4.90
CA MET A 65 -7.88 8.98 3.59
C MET A 65 -6.74 9.72 2.88
N LEU A 66 -6.80 11.05 2.81
CA LEU A 66 -5.82 11.85 2.06
C LEU A 66 -4.42 11.72 2.65
N TYR A 67 -4.28 11.92 3.97
CA TYR A 67 -2.96 11.86 4.61
C TYR A 67 -2.37 10.45 4.62
N SER A 68 -3.21 9.43 4.88
CA SER A 68 -2.74 8.04 4.83
C SER A 68 -2.38 7.62 3.40
N PHE A 69 -3.14 8.05 2.38
CA PHE A 69 -2.83 7.77 0.98
C PHE A 69 -1.46 8.34 0.59
N VAL A 70 -1.22 9.63 0.84
CA VAL A 70 0.05 10.30 0.52
C VAL A 70 1.22 9.63 1.24
N LEU A 71 1.07 9.34 2.54
CA LEU A 71 2.11 8.68 3.31
C LEU A 71 2.46 7.29 2.76
N LEU A 72 1.44 6.48 2.45
CA LEU A 72 1.63 5.13 1.92
C LEU A 72 2.20 5.15 0.50
N GLU A 73 1.80 6.11 -0.34
CA GLU A 73 2.39 6.31 -1.66
C GLU A 73 3.88 6.64 -1.58
N VAL A 74 4.26 7.57 -0.70
CA VAL A 74 5.68 7.93 -0.49
C VAL A 74 6.49 6.69 -0.10
N ILE A 75 5.97 5.86 0.82
CA ILE A 75 6.60 4.59 1.18
C ILE A 75 6.73 3.68 -0.05
N GLY A 76 5.68 3.56 -0.86
CA GLY A 76 5.68 2.77 -2.08
C GLY A 76 6.75 3.22 -3.08
N PHE A 77 6.88 4.53 -3.30
CA PHE A 77 7.92 5.10 -4.16
C PHE A 77 9.32 4.88 -3.61
N ILE A 78 9.54 4.98 -2.30
CA ILE A 78 10.84 4.69 -1.67
C ILE A 78 11.24 3.23 -1.89
N LEU A 79 10.30 2.29 -1.69
CA LEU A 79 10.53 0.87 -1.94
C LEU A 79 10.86 0.65 -3.42
N LEU A 80 10.07 1.21 -4.33
CA LEU A 80 10.28 1.07 -5.77
C LEU A 80 11.63 1.65 -6.21
N TYR A 81 12.01 2.81 -5.67
CA TYR A 81 13.30 3.45 -5.91
C TYR A 81 14.46 2.52 -5.52
N PHE A 82 14.42 1.91 -4.34
CA PHE A 82 15.42 0.92 -3.94
C PHE A 82 15.39 -0.36 -4.79
N GLY A 83 14.21 -0.75 -5.28
CA GLY A 83 14.04 -1.88 -6.18
C GLY A 83 14.62 -1.65 -7.58
N ILE A 84 14.57 -0.41 -8.11
CA ILE A 84 15.02 -0.11 -9.47
C ILE A 84 16.47 0.38 -9.47
N PHE A 85 16.76 1.43 -8.71
CA PHE A 85 17.99 2.21 -8.86
C PHE A 85 19.11 1.79 -7.92
N LYS A 86 18.80 1.31 -6.72
CA LYS A 86 19.83 0.96 -5.75
C LYS A 86 20.55 -0.32 -6.17
N ARG A 87 21.87 -0.21 -6.40
CA ARG A 87 22.73 -1.40 -6.48
C ARG A 87 22.78 -2.01 -5.10
N MET A 88 22.08 -3.13 -4.93
CA MET A 88 22.20 -3.91 -3.71
C MET A 88 23.36 -4.86 -3.84
N ARG A 89 24.31 -4.73 -2.91
CA ARG A 89 25.40 -5.68 -2.75
C ARG A 89 24.75 -7.04 -2.44
N ARG A 90 25.09 -8.06 -3.23
CA ARG A 90 24.58 -9.44 -3.08
C ARG A 90 24.97 -10.00 -1.72
#